data_AF-A0A7X9QGJ0-F1
#
_entry.id   AF-A0A7X9QGJ0-F1
#
_cell.length_a   1.000
_cell.length_b   1.000
_cell.length_c   1.000
_cell.angle_alpha   90.00
_cell.angle_beta   90.00
_cell.angle_gamma   90.00
#
_symmetry.space_group_name_H-M   'P 1'
#
loop_
_entity.id
_entity.type
_entity.pdbx_description
1 polymer ?
#
loop_
_entity_poly.entity_id
_entity_poly.type
_entity_poly.pdbx_seq_one_letter_code
_entity_poly.pdbx_strand_id
1 'polypeptide(L)' 'MTKKQMAVNLFCFGLLILGAISLMLGYIELGIYSNTLVLAIQSILVFQQILLKNNKEG' A
#
# COMPACT_ATOMS: atom_id res chain seq x y z
N MET A 1 9.63 4.76 -13.11
CA MET A 1 8.46 4.25 -12.36
C MET A 1 7.31 4.06 -13.33
N THR A 2 6.64 2.90 -13.34
CA THR A 2 5.56 2.64 -14.31
C THR A 2 4.30 3.42 -13.92
N LYS A 3 3.46 3.78 -14.90
CA LYS A 3 2.19 4.50 -14.64
C LYS A 3 1.29 3.77 -13.63
N LYS A 4 1.27 2.43 -13.67
CA LYS A 4 0.51 1.60 -12.72
C LYS A 4 1.04 1.73 -11.29
N GLN A 5 2.36 1.74 -11.12
CA GLN A 5 2.99 1.88 -9.80
C GLN A 5 2.77 3.28 -9.20
N MET A 6 2.68 4.31 -10.05
CA MET A 6 2.30 5.66 -9.61
C MET A 6 0.85 5.72 -9.12
N ALA A 7 -0.09 5.08 -9.82
CA ALA A 7 -1.48 5.00 -9.38
C ALA A 7 -1.63 4.28 -8.03
N VAL A 8 -0.94 3.15 -7.85
CA VAL A 8 -0.98 2.40 -6.57
C VAL A 8 -0.36 3.19 -5.43
N ASN A 9 0.76 3.89 -5.68
CA ASN A 9 1.37 4.74 -4.66
C ASN A 9 0.46 5.91 -4.25
N LEU A 10 -0.23 6.53 -5.21
CA LEU A 10 -1.20 7.59 -4.92
C LEU A 10 -2.40 7.07 -4.11
N PHE A 11 -2.90 5.89 -4.45
CA PHE A 11 -3.96 5.22 -3.70
C PHE A 11 -3.55 4.91 -2.25
N CYS A 12 -2.35 4.33 -2.07
CA CYS A 12 -1.82 4.03 -0.74
C CYS A 12 -1.62 5.30 0.09
N PHE A 13 -1.16 6.39 -0.53
CA PHE A 13 -1.02 7.68 0.13
C PHE A 13 -2.38 8.25 0.59
N GLY A 14 -3.41 8.15 -0.24
CA GLY A 14 -4.77 8.53 0.14
C GLY A 14 -5.32 7.73 1.33
N LEU A 15 -5.04 6.42 1.38
CA LEU A 15 -5.42 5.57 2.50
C LEU A 15 -4.70 5.93 3.81
N LEU A 16 -3.42 6.32 3.74
CA LEU A 16 -2.68 6.79 4.93
C LEU A 16 -3.28 8.09 5.48
N ILE A 17 -3.65 9.03 4.60
CA ILE A 17 -4.34 10.26 5.00
C ILE A 17 -5.69 9.93 5.64
N LEU A 18 -6.48 9.06 5.00
CA LEU A 18 -7.76 8.60 5.55
C LEU A 18 -7.57 7.94 6.92
N GLY A 19 -6.54 7.11 7.07
CA GLY A 19 -6.20 6.44 8.32
C GLY A 19 -5.86 7.43 9.42
N ALA A 20 -5.01 8.41 9.13
CA ALA A 20 -4.64 9.46 10.07
C ALA A 20 -5.83 10.32 10.51
N ILE A 21 -6.69 10.74 9.57
CA ILE A 21 -7.91 11.49 9.88
C ILE A 21 -8.87 10.64 10.72
N SER A 22 -9.04 9.36 10.38
CA SER A 22 -9.90 8.44 11.12
C SER A 22 -9.45 8.28 12.57
N LEU A 23 -8.13 8.16 12.80
CA LEU A 23 -7.56 8.11 14.16
C LEU A 23 -7.82 9.41 14.93
N MET A 24 -7.67 10.59 14.30
CA MET A 24 -7.96 11.87 14.96
C MET A 24 -9.44 12.05 15.31
N LEU A 25 -10.34 11.50 14.50
CA LEU A 25 -11.78 11.53 14.73
C LEU A 25 -12.26 10.44 15.71
N GLY A 26 -11.37 9.60 16.24
CA GLY A 26 -11.70 8.51 17.16
C GLY A 26 -12.16 7.21 16.51
N TYR A 27 -12.16 7.11 15.17
CA TYR A 27 -12.43 5.89 14.42
C TYR A 27 -11.18 4.99 14.36
N ILE A 28 -10.82 4.41 15.51
CA ILE A 28 -9.59 3.62 15.68
C ILE A 28 -9.54 2.42 14.72
N GLU A 29 -10.62 1.63 14.64
CA GLU A 29 -10.68 0.44 13.79
C GLU A 29 -10.48 0.78 12.31
N LEU A 30 -11.17 1.82 11.83
CA LEU A 30 -11.04 2.30 10.45
C LEU A 30 -9.62 2.76 10.14
N GLY A 31 -8.97 3.45 11.09
CA GLY A 31 -7.57 3.86 11.00
C GLY A 31 -6.61 2.66 10.87
N ILE A 32 -6.79 1.65 11.72
CA ILE A 32 -5.99 0.42 11.72
C ILE A 32 -6.21 -0.35 10.41
N TYR A 33 -7.46 -0.49 9.95
CA TYR A 33 -7.76 -1.20 8.70
C TYR A 33 -7.18 -0.50 7.48
N SER A 34 -7.28 0.83 7.41
CA SER A 34 -6.69 1.61 6.31
C SER A 34 -5.17 1.41 6.24
N ASN A 35 -4.49 1.49 7.38
CA ASN A 35 -3.04 1.30 7.46
C ASN A 35 -2.61 -0.14 7.14
N THR A 36 -3.37 -1.13 7.61
CA THR A 36 -3.13 -2.55 7.32
C THR A 36 -3.28 -2.85 5.84
N LEU A 37 -4.29 -2.26 5.18
CA LEU A 37 -4.50 -2.41 3.75
C LEU A 37 -3.32 -1.84 2.93
N VAL A 38 -2.77 -0.68 3.33
CA VAL A 38 -1.58 -0.10 2.71
C VAL A 38 -0.38 -1.04 2.81
N LEU A 39 -0.13 -1.62 3.98
CA LEU A 39 0.96 -2.58 4.19
C LEU A 39 0.79 -3.83 3.32
N ALA A 40 -0.44 -4.37 3.21
CA ALA A 40 -0.72 -5.53 2.38
C ALA A 40 -0.43 -5.26 0.89
N ILE A 41 -0.89 -4.12 0.37
CA ILE A 41 -0.66 -3.73 -1.03
C ILE A 41 0.83 -3.58 -1.32
N GLN A 42 1.58 -2.89 -0.46
CA GLN A 42 3.01 -2.71 -0.65
C GLN A 42 3.78 -4.03 -0.57
N SER A 43 3.39 -4.92 0.33
CA SER A 43 4.00 -6.26 0.45
C SER A 43 3.80 -7.09 -0.83
N ILE A 44 2.60 -7.04 -1.42
CA ILE A 44 2.30 -7.72 -2.70
C ILE A 44 3.15 -7.13 -3.84
N LEU A 45 3.28 -5.81 -3.91
CA LEU A 45 4.10 -5.17 -4.93
C LEU A 45 5.58 -5.57 -4.83
N VAL A 46 6.13 -5.59 -3.62
CA VAL A 46 7.51 -6.04 -3.38
C VAL A 46 7.67 -7.51 -3.77
N PHE A 47 6.71 -8.36 -3.40
CA PHE A 47 6.73 -9.78 -3.77
C PHE A 47 6.71 -9.98 -5.30
N GLN A 48 5.86 -9.24 -6.02
CA GLN A 48 5.82 -9.27 -7.48
C GLN A 48 7.15 -8.84 -8.10
N GLN A 49 7.80 -7.81 -7.56
CA GLN A 49 9.12 -7.37 -8.02
C GLN A 49 10.20 -8.44 -7.81
N ILE A 50 10.19 -9.12 -6.66
CA ILE A 50 11.12 -10.21 -6.35
C ILE A 50 10.92 -11.40 -7.31
N LEU A 51 9.67 -11.83 -7.51
CA LEU A 51 9.37 -12.92 -8.46
C LEU A 51 9.82 -12.59 -9.89
N LEU A 52 9.55 -11.37 -10.36
CA LEU A 52 9.98 -10.93 -11.69
C LEU A 52 11.50 -10.83 -11.83
N LYS A 53 12.21 -10.51 -10.74
CA LYS A 53 13.67 -10.50 -10.73
C LYS A 53 14.23 -11.93 -10.81
N ASN A 54 13.74 -12.84 -9.98
CA ASN A 54 14.20 -14.24 -9.96
C ASN A 54 13.95 -14.95 -11.30
N ASN A 55 12.82 -14.68 -11.97
CA ASN A 55 12.51 -15.24 -13.30
C ASN A 55 13.38 -14.69 -14.45
N LYS A 56 14.16 -13.62 -14.23
CA LYS A 56 15.07 -13.06 -15.23
C LYS A 56 16.51 -13.53 -15.06
N GLU A 57 16.84 -14.08 -13.89
CA GLU A 57 18.20 -14.50 -13.52
C GLU A 57 18.41 -16.02 -13.68
N GLY A 58 17.36 -16.79 -14.00
CA GLY A 58 17.43 -18.23 -14.35
C GLY A 58 17.10 -18.46 -15.82
#